data_AF-A0A3M8G1R5-F1
#
_entry.id   AF-A0A3M8G1R5-F1
#
_cell.length_a   1.000
_cell.length_b   1.000
_cell.length_c   1.000
_cell.angle_alpha   90.00
_cell.angle_beta   90.00
_cell.angle_gamma   90.00
#
_symmetry.space_group_name_H-M   'P 1'
#
loop_
_entity.id
_entity.type
_entity.pdbx_description
1 polymer ?
#
loop_
_entity_poly.entity_id
_entity_poly.type
_entity_poly.pdbx_seq_one_letter_code
_entity_poly.pdbx_strand_id
1 'polypeptide(L)'
;MSDYRYKVHSAIYSCKTLQSNVASGYDVTEKVQSILRDPDNNGILKIDSSIINGSAGNCNSKCFAIIVTVVYPDGKILTRFCSCSEGSILNIKESGVVCSF
;
A
#
# COMPACT_ATOMS: atom_id res chain seq x y z
N MET A 1 10.92 -17.91 -9.25
CA MET A 1 9.97 -17.03 -8.54
C MET A 1 10.54 -16.76 -7.17
N SER A 2 10.57 -15.50 -6.74
CA SER A 2 11.13 -15.09 -5.47
C SER A 2 10.11 -15.35 -4.34
N ASP A 3 10.48 -16.11 -3.30
CA ASP A 3 9.56 -16.51 -2.21
C ASP A 3 9.37 -15.39 -1.16
N TYR A 4 9.08 -14.17 -1.61
CA TYR A 4 8.72 -13.08 -0.70
C TYR A 4 7.34 -13.34 -0.09
N ARG A 5 7.20 -13.06 1.21
CA ARG A 5 5.90 -13.12 1.89
C ARG A 5 5.59 -11.78 2.53
N TYR A 6 4.33 -11.37 2.45
CA TYR A 6 3.89 -10.06 2.89
C TYR A 6 2.75 -10.18 3.92
N LYS A 7 2.91 -9.47 5.04
CA LYS A 7 1.83 -9.25 6.02
C LYS A 7 1.56 -7.76 6.13
N VAL A 8 0.41 -7.32 5.64
CA VAL A 8 -0.05 -5.94 5.78
C VAL A 8 -0.68 -5.80 7.16
N HIS A 9 -0.22 -4.81 7.92
CA HIS A 9 -0.74 -4.49 9.25
C HIS A 9 -1.80 -3.40 9.19
N SER A 10 -1.56 -2.39 8.35
CA SER A 10 -2.50 -1.31 8.10
C SER A 10 -2.27 -0.75 6.71
N ALA A 11 -3.33 -0.47 5.97
CA ALA A 11 -3.27 0.36 4.78
C ALA A 11 -4.49 1.28 4.76
N ILE A 12 -4.25 2.58 4.69
CA ILE A 12 -5.29 3.60 4.61
C ILE A 12 -5.03 4.52 3.43
N TYR A 13 -6.07 5.19 2.96
CA TYR A 13 -5.91 6.34 2.09
C TYR A 13 -6.78 7.52 2.48
N SER A 14 -6.24 8.71 2.27
CA SER A 14 -6.96 9.97 2.28
C SER A 14 -7.25 10.39 0.85
N CYS A 15 -8.39 11.02 0.62
CA CYS A 15 -8.82 11.39 -0.72
C CYS A 15 -9.22 12.86 -0.81
N LYS A 16 -8.80 13.53 -1.88
CA LYS A 16 -9.30 14.85 -2.26
C LYS A 16 -10.50 14.69 -3.18
N THR A 17 -11.68 15.13 -2.72
CA THR A 17 -12.91 15.09 -3.52
C THR A 17 -12.95 16.24 -4.54
N LEU A 18 -13.78 16.10 -5.59
CA LEU A 18 -14.03 17.14 -6.60
C LEU A 18 -14.49 18.48 -5.99
N GLN A 19 -15.14 18.46 -4.83
CA GLN A 19 -15.62 19.64 -4.10
C GLN A 19 -14.56 20.23 -3.15
N SER A 20 -13.29 19.85 -3.29
CA SER A 20 -12.15 20.29 -2.45
C SER A 20 -12.22 19.90 -0.97
N ASN A 21 -13.16 19.05 -0.57
CA ASN A 21 -13.16 18.45 0.76
C ASN A 21 -12.19 17.26 0.79
N VAL A 22 -11.28 17.24 1.76
CA VAL A 22 -10.44 16.06 2.04
C VAL A 22 -11.25 15.11 2.89
N ALA A 23 -11.58 13.94 2.34
CA ALA A 23 -12.16 12.83 3.10
C ALA A 23 -11.03 11.98 3.68
N SER A 24 -10.99 11.88 5.01
CA SER A 24 -9.96 11.14 5.73
C SER A 24 -10.24 9.63 5.73
N GLY A 25 -9.18 8.84 5.50
CA GLY A 25 -9.01 7.55 6.16
C GLY A 25 -9.96 6.43 5.76
N TYR A 26 -9.99 6.06 4.48
CA TYR A 26 -10.58 4.79 4.08
C TYR A 26 -9.59 3.65 4.35
N ASP A 27 -10.01 2.67 5.16
CA ASP A 27 -9.26 1.44 5.40
C ASP A 27 -9.33 0.52 4.18
N VAL A 28 -8.15 0.10 3.71
CA VAL A 28 -7.96 -0.74 2.53
C VAL A 28 -6.95 -1.86 2.80
N THR A 29 -6.72 -2.16 4.08
CA THR A 29 -5.76 -3.15 4.57
C THR A 29 -5.97 -4.50 3.89
N GLU A 30 -7.21 -4.99 3.84
CA GLU A 30 -7.54 -6.29 3.24
C GLU A 30 -7.31 -6.31 1.72
N LYS A 31 -7.61 -5.20 1.03
CA LYS A 31 -7.40 -5.08 -0.42
C LYS A 31 -5.91 -5.13 -0.75
N VAL A 32 -5.10 -4.36 -0.03
CA VAL A 32 -3.64 -4.36 -0.19
C VAL A 32 -3.05 -5.73 0.15
N GLN A 33 -3.55 -6.38 1.21
CA GLN A 33 -3.14 -7.74 1.58
C GLN A 33 -3.47 -8.76 0.48
N SER A 34 -4.61 -8.63 -0.20
CA SER A 34 -5.00 -9.51 -1.31
C SER A 34 -4.10 -9.30 -2.52
N ILE A 35 -3.78 -8.06 -2.87
CA ILE A 35 -2.90 -7.73 -4.01
C ILE A 35 -1.50 -8.30 -3.77
N LEU A 36 -0.96 -8.18 -2.55
CA LEU A 36 0.38 -8.68 -2.22
C LEU A 36 0.43 -10.20 -2.01
N ARG A 37 -0.71 -10.89 -1.90
CA ARG A 37 -0.76 -12.36 -1.92
C ARG A 37 -0.61 -12.93 -3.32
N ASP A 38 -0.92 -12.13 -4.34
CA ASP A 38 -0.76 -12.54 -5.73
C ASP A 38 0.75 -12.60 -6.07
N PRO A 39 1.27 -13.80 -6.38
CA PRO A 39 2.69 -13.97 -6.69
C PRO A 39 3.12 -13.21 -7.95
N ASP A 40 2.20 -12.91 -8.87
CA ASP A 40 2.50 -12.23 -10.13
C ASP A 40 2.80 -10.73 -9.91
N ASN A 41 2.29 -10.14 -8.82
CA ASN A 41 2.56 -8.74 -8.48
C ASN A 41 3.97 -8.54 -7.94
N ASN A 42 4.64 -9.58 -7.43
CA ASN A 42 6.04 -9.54 -6.96
C ASN A 42 6.34 -8.36 -6.00
N GLY A 43 5.39 -8.02 -5.12
CA GLY A 43 5.50 -6.91 -4.18
C GLY A 43 5.38 -5.50 -4.78
N ILE A 44 5.02 -5.38 -6.05
CA ILE A 44 4.76 -4.11 -6.72
C ILE A 44 3.29 -3.75 -6.49
N LEU A 45 3.08 -2.65 -5.77
CA LEU A 45 1.77 -2.06 -5.56
C LEU A 45 1.64 -0.84 -6.46
N LYS A 46 0.81 -0.95 -7.51
CA LYS A 46 0.39 0.21 -8.27
C LYS A 46 -0.69 0.92 -7.46
N ILE A 47 -0.39 2.13 -7.05
CA ILE A 47 -1.29 2.98 -6.30
C ILE A 47 -1.89 3.97 -7.27
N ASP A 48 -2.92 3.52 -7.99
CA ASP A 48 -3.73 4.41 -8.79
C ASP A 48 -5.15 4.54 -8.22
N SER A 49 -5.94 5.43 -8.81
CA SER A 49 -7.33 5.65 -8.42
C SER A 49 -8.25 4.45 -8.70
N SER A 50 -7.85 3.51 -9.56
CA SER A 50 -8.66 2.39 -10.07
C SER A 50 -8.53 1.09 -9.25
N ILE A 51 -7.36 0.84 -8.63
CA ILE A 51 -7.07 -0.42 -7.93
C ILE A 51 -7.76 -0.50 -6.56
N ILE A 52 -7.99 0.65 -5.94
CA ILE A 52 -8.64 0.73 -4.63
C ILE A 52 -9.93 1.55 -4.77
N ASN A 53 -10.95 0.95 -5.39
CA ASN A 53 -12.30 1.49 -5.42
C ASN A 53 -12.87 1.48 -3.98
N GLY A 54 -12.68 2.57 -3.24
CA GLY A 54 -13.51 2.86 -2.08
C GLY A 54 -14.83 3.48 -2.54
N SER A 55 -15.83 3.38 -1.68
CA SER A 55 -17.22 3.82 -1.88
C SER A 55 -17.41 5.31 -2.22
N ALA A 56 -16.36 6.13 -2.14
CA ALA A 56 -16.39 7.52 -2.59
C ALA A 56 -16.10 7.59 -4.09
N GLY A 57 -17.16 7.53 -4.91
CA GLY A 57 -17.09 7.64 -6.38
C GLY A 57 -16.49 8.95 -6.93
N ASN A 58 -16.05 9.89 -6.09
CA ASN A 58 -15.65 11.26 -6.47
C ASN A 58 -14.22 11.63 -6.02
N CYS A 59 -13.29 10.66 -5.98
CA CYS A 59 -11.89 10.89 -5.57
C CYS A 59 -10.98 11.27 -6.74
N ASN A 60 -10.53 12.53 -6.79
CA ASN A 60 -9.59 13.02 -7.80
C ASN A 60 -8.12 12.64 -7.52
N SER A 61 -7.75 12.54 -6.25
CA SER A 61 -6.42 12.13 -5.83
C SER A 61 -6.51 11.36 -4.52
N LYS A 62 -5.72 10.29 -4.41
CA LYS A 62 -5.63 9.43 -3.22
C LYS A 62 -4.20 9.43 -2.73
N CYS A 63 -4.02 9.62 -1.42
CA CYS A 63 -2.74 9.56 -0.74
C CYS A 63 -2.77 8.39 0.25
N PHE A 64 -1.84 7.44 0.13
CA PHE A 64 -1.84 6.20 0.88
C PHE A 64 -0.79 6.21 1.99
N ALA A 65 -1.06 5.45 3.05
CA ALA A 65 -0.10 5.10 4.08
C ALA A 65 -0.26 3.61 4.38
N ILE A 66 0.84 2.86 4.29
CA ILE A 66 0.85 1.40 4.36
C ILE A 66 1.95 0.94 5.31
N ILE A 67 1.60 0.12 6.30
CA ILE A 67 2.53 -0.59 7.17
C ILE A 67 2.50 -2.07 6.80
N VAL A 68 3.65 -2.61 6.43
CA VAL A 68 3.76 -3.98 5.92
C VAL A 68 5.06 -4.63 6.38
N THR A 69 4.96 -5.86 6.85
CA THR A 69 6.12 -6.73 7.08
C THR A 69 6.41 -7.53 5.82
N VAL A 70 7.67 -7.52 5.42
CA VAL A 70 8.23 -8.28 4.31
C VAL A 70 9.16 -9.34 4.86
N VAL A 71 8.88 -10.60 4.53
CA VAL A 71 9.78 -11.73 4.73
C VAL A 71 10.51 -11.97 3.42
N TYR A 72 11.83 -11.82 3.46
CA TYR A 72 12.71 -11.98 2.31
C TYR A 72 13.12 -13.46 2.17
N PRO A 73 13.49 -13.91 0.95
CA PRO A 73 13.92 -15.29 0.71
C PRO A 73 15.15 -15.73 1.53
N ASP A 74 15.98 -14.78 1.96
CA ASP A 74 17.15 -15.01 2.82
C ASP A 74 16.78 -15.16 4.32
N GLY A 75 15.50 -15.13 4.66
CA GLY A 75 14.98 -15.20 6.03
C GLY A 75 14.95 -13.86 6.76
N LYS A 76 15.40 -12.76 6.14
CA LYS A 76 15.31 -11.42 6.73
C LYS A 76 13.85 -11.00 6.84
N ILE A 77 13.48 -10.39 7.96
CA ILE A 77 12.13 -9.87 8.21
C ILE A 77 12.24 -8.38 8.48
N LEU A 78 11.59 -7.55 7.65
CA LEU A 78 11.56 -6.10 7.81
C LEU A 78 10.15 -5.58 7.81
N THR A 79 9.84 -4.67 8.74
CA THR A 79 8.61 -3.87 8.70
C THR A 79 8.90 -2.54 8.02
N ARG A 80 8.05 -2.16 7.08
CA ARG A 80 8.20 -0.95 6.25
C ARG A 80 6.94 -0.10 6.34
N PHE A 81 7.14 1.21 6.48
CA PHE A 81 6.10 2.22 6.27
C PHE A 81 6.28 2.84 4.89
N CYS A 82 5.30 2.62 4.01
CA CYS A 82 5.29 3.18 2.67
C CYS A 82 4.17 4.21 2.52
N SER A 83 4.41 5.28 1.75
CA SER A 83 3.39 6.32 1.55
C SER A 83 3.37 6.91 0.14
N CYS A 84 2.30 7.65 -0.15
CA CYS A 84 2.12 8.40 -1.39
C CYS A 84 3.25 9.38 -1.74
N SER A 85 4.11 9.79 -0.78
CA SER A 85 5.29 10.62 -1.07
C SER A 85 6.33 9.92 -1.95
N GLU A 86 6.24 8.60 -2.10
CA GLU A 86 7.23 7.77 -2.81
C GLU A 86 6.86 7.52 -4.28
N GLY A 87 5.71 8.05 -4.74
CA GLY A 87 5.23 7.92 -6.11
C GLY A 87 3.98 7.04 -6.24
N SER A 88 3.53 6.88 -7.48
CA SER A 88 2.32 6.11 -7.83
C SER A 88 2.55 4.60 -7.92
N ILE A 89 3.80 4.15 -7.84
CA ILE A 89 4.17 2.73 -7.84
C ILE A 89 5.08 2.50 -6.64
N LEU A 90 4.63 1.68 -5.69
CA LEU A 90 5.42 1.28 -4.54
C LEU A 90 5.98 -0.12 -4.77
N ASN A 91 7.29 -0.26 -4.74
CA ASN A 91 7.92 -1.57 -4.65
C ASN A 91 8.09 -1.91 -3.17
N ILE A 92 7.16 -2.64 -2.56
CA ILE A 92 7.11 -2.91 -1.11
C ILE A 92 8.40 -3.57 -0.57
N LYS A 93 9.21 -4.19 -1.44
CA LYS A 93 10.50 -4.78 -1.08
C LYS A 93 11.60 -3.74 -0.82
N GLU A 94 11.47 -2.54 -1.39
CA GLU A 94 12.51 -1.52 -1.47
C GLU A 94 12.02 -0.16 -0.96
N SER A 95 10.79 0.21 -1.29
CA SER A 95 10.08 1.39 -0.82
C SER A 95 9.85 1.36 0.70
N GLY A 96 9.63 2.55 1.22
CA GLY A 96 9.29 2.82 2.59
C GLY A 96 10.49 2.97 3.50
N VAL A 97 10.24 3.57 4.65
CA VAL A 97 11.19 3.63 5.76
C VAL A 97 11.10 2.32 6.53
N VAL A 98 12.24 1.71 6.84
CA VAL A 98 12.28 0.54 7.73
C VAL A 98 11.92 0.99 9.15
N CYS A 99 10.88 0.40 9.71
CA CYS A 99 10.45 0.65 11.08
C CYS A 99 11.15 -0.34 12.02
N SER A 100 11.87 0.18 13.02
CA SER A 100 12.38 -0.56 14.16
C SER A 100 11.64 -0.11 15.41
N PHE A 101 11.02 -1.05 16.11
CA PHE A 101 10.34 -0.83 17.40
C PHE A 101 11.10 -1.54 18.51
#